data_AF-A0A7Y1U940-F1
#
_entry.id   AF-A0A7Y1U940-F1
#
_cell.length_a   1.000
_cell.length_b   1.000
_cell.length_c   1.000
_cell.angle_alpha   90.00
_cell.angle_beta   90.00
_cell.angle_gamma   90.00
#
_symmetry.space_group_name_H-M   'P 1'
#
loop_
_entity.id
_entity.type
_entity.pdbx_description
1 polymer ?
#
loop_
_entity_poly.entity_id
_entity_poly.type
_entity_poly.pdbx_seq_one_letter_code
_entity_poly.pdbx_strand_id
1 'polypeptide(L)'
;MGEAYVIDEEAEKREITKRYRALLRSHKRINKDSERKRIRKAFDVAVEAHREDRRKTGEPYIYHPIEVARIVSAEMGLDTTSVVAALLHDTVEDTYITLEDIENLFGEKERYLIDGLTKIKGVLENSSSMQAENFRKMILTLSDDVRVILIKLADRLHNMRTLDSMPRNKQLKIANETSYMYAP
;
A
#
# COMPACT_ATOMS: atom_id res chain seq x y z
N MET A 1 -12.61 -4.96 -27.22
CA MET A 1 -11.41 -4.11 -27.38
C MET A 1 -11.52 -3.02 -26.34
N GLY A 2 -10.76 -3.12 -25.25
CA GLY A 2 -10.66 -2.02 -24.29
C GLY A 2 -9.86 -0.90 -24.95
N GLU A 3 -10.34 0.34 -24.83
CA GLU A 3 -9.62 1.51 -25.34
C GLU A 3 -8.19 1.52 -24.77
N ALA A 4 -7.20 1.77 -25.62
CA ALA A 4 -5.82 1.91 -25.19
C ALA A 4 -5.73 3.11 -24.24
N TYR A 5 -5.11 2.93 -23.08
CA TYR A 5 -4.87 4.04 -22.15
C TYR A 5 -4.01 5.10 -22.83
N VAL A 6 -4.56 6.30 -22.97
CA VAL A 6 -3.85 7.45 -23.54
C VAL A 6 -3.14 8.16 -22.41
N ILE A 7 -1.80 8.20 -22.47
CA ILE A 7 -0.99 8.90 -21.48
C ILE A 7 -1.16 10.40 -21.70
N ASP A 8 -1.78 11.07 -20.73
CA ASP A 8 -1.87 12.53 -20.62
C ASP A 8 -1.25 12.93 -19.28
N GLU A 9 0.01 13.37 -19.31
CA GLU A 9 0.76 13.71 -18.11
C GLU A 9 0.11 14.85 -17.30
N GLU A 10 -0.55 15.81 -17.95
CA GLU A 10 -1.21 16.90 -17.25
C GLU A 10 -2.48 16.42 -16.55
N ALA A 11 -3.26 15.54 -17.19
CA ALA A 11 -4.40 14.89 -16.56
C ALA A 11 -3.95 13.99 -15.40
N GLU A 12 -2.89 13.19 -15.59
CA GLU A 12 -2.32 12.33 -14.54
C GLU A 12 -1.86 13.15 -13.33
N LYS A 13 -1.08 14.23 -13.53
CA LYS A 13 -0.64 15.14 -12.46
C LYS A 13 -1.82 15.78 -11.70
N ARG A 14 -2.87 16.18 -12.43
CA ARG A 14 -4.11 16.73 -11.83
C ARG A 14 -4.81 15.68 -10.98
N GLU A 15 -4.92 14.45 -11.46
CA GLU A 15 -5.58 13.36 -10.73
C GLU A 15 -4.78 12.90 -9.52
N ILE A 16 -3.44 12.77 -9.63
CA ILE A 16 -2.53 12.51 -8.50
C ILE A 16 -2.76 13.55 -7.40
N THR A 17 -2.74 14.84 -7.77
CA THR A 17 -2.93 15.95 -6.83
C THR A 17 -4.31 15.90 -6.17
N LYS A 18 -5.36 15.57 -6.94
CA LYS A 18 -6.73 15.44 -6.43
C LYS A 18 -6.86 14.31 -5.42
N ARG A 19 -6.28 13.14 -5.70
CA ARG A 19 -6.27 11.97 -4.80
C ARG A 19 -5.49 12.25 -3.53
N TYR A 20 -4.30 12.87 -3.65
CA TYR A 20 -3.52 13.30 -2.49
C TYR A 20 -4.29 14.29 -1.61
N ARG A 21 -4.95 15.30 -2.19
CA ARG A 21 -5.79 16.23 -1.43
C ARG A 21 -6.98 15.51 -0.77
N ALA A 22 -7.54 14.49 -1.41
CA ALA A 22 -8.61 13.68 -0.82
C ALA A 22 -8.12 12.90 0.41
N LEU A 23 -6.92 12.30 0.34
CA LEU A 23 -6.24 11.67 1.49
C LEU A 23 -6.06 12.65 2.65
N LEU A 24 -5.55 13.86 2.38
CA LEU A 24 -5.37 14.87 3.43
C LEU A 24 -6.69 15.31 4.07
N ARG A 25 -7.78 15.37 3.30
CA ARG A 25 -9.12 15.74 3.80
C ARG A 25 -9.78 14.62 4.58
N SER A 26 -9.60 13.36 4.18
CA SER A 26 -10.20 12.21 4.86
C SER A 26 -9.58 11.97 6.24
N HIS A 27 -8.37 12.48 6.45
CA HIS A 27 -7.63 12.30 7.68
C HIS A 27 -8.05 13.29 8.79
N LYS A 28 -9.27 13.12 9.33
CA LYS A 28 -9.88 13.97 10.37
C LYS A 28 -9.10 14.02 11.70
N ARG A 29 -8.13 13.14 11.92
CA ARG A 29 -7.31 13.05 13.15
C ARG A 29 -5.98 13.82 13.06
N ILE A 30 -5.59 14.30 11.88
CA ILE A 30 -4.36 15.08 11.68
C ILE A 30 -4.70 16.55 11.74
N ASN A 31 -4.60 17.07 12.96
CA ASN A 31 -4.86 18.48 13.25
C ASN A 31 -3.55 19.28 13.37
N LYS A 32 -2.39 18.63 13.24
CA LYS A 32 -1.07 19.27 13.35
C LYS A 32 -0.38 19.39 11.99
N ASP A 33 0.13 20.58 11.70
CA ASP A 33 0.89 20.84 10.46
C ASP A 33 2.12 19.94 10.31
N SER A 34 2.72 19.51 11.42
CA SER A 34 3.86 18.58 11.42
C SER A 34 3.50 17.21 10.82
N GLU A 35 2.30 16.70 11.10
CA GLU A 35 1.83 15.42 10.57
C GLU A 35 1.53 15.52 9.08
N ARG A 36 0.90 16.63 8.63
CA ARG A 36 0.69 16.91 7.21
C ARG A 36 2.01 16.96 6.43
N LYS A 37 3.05 17.57 7.03
CA LYS A 37 4.39 17.61 6.45
C LYS A 37 5.01 16.21 6.32
N ARG A 38 4.83 15.33 7.32
CA ARG A 38 5.28 13.92 7.23
C ARG A 38 4.60 13.18 6.09
N ILE A 39 3.27 13.28 5.98
CA ILE A 39 2.50 12.64 4.89
C ILE A 39 2.93 13.20 3.53
N ARG A 40 3.12 14.52 3.42
CA ARG A 40 3.61 15.14 2.19
C ARG A 40 4.96 14.58 1.78
N LYS A 41 5.92 14.50 2.71
CA LYS A 41 7.24 13.94 2.44
C LYS A 41 7.14 12.48 1.96
N ALA A 42 6.31 11.66 2.60
CA ALA A 42 6.09 10.27 2.21
C ALA A 42 5.47 10.16 0.81
N PHE A 43 4.49 11.01 0.52
CA PHE A 43 3.87 11.08 -0.79
C PHE A 43 4.88 11.48 -1.88
N ASP A 44 5.70 12.51 -1.64
CA ASP A 44 6.71 12.96 -2.60
C ASP A 44 7.75 11.85 -2.86
N VAL A 45 8.18 11.13 -1.82
CA VAL A 45 9.08 9.95 -1.96
C VAL A 45 8.43 8.84 -2.78
N ALA A 46 7.16 8.49 -2.50
CA ALA A 46 6.46 7.45 -3.22
C ALA A 46 6.23 7.80 -4.71
N VAL A 47 5.92 9.07 -5.00
CA VAL A 47 5.77 9.58 -6.37
C VAL A 47 7.08 9.44 -7.14
N GLU A 48 8.20 9.82 -6.54
CA GLU A 48 9.51 9.72 -7.21
C GLU A 48 9.94 8.26 -7.39
N ALA A 49 9.79 7.44 -6.34
CA ALA A 49 10.20 6.03 -6.37
C ALA A 49 9.44 5.22 -7.44
N HIS A 50 8.15 5.50 -7.63
CA HIS A 50 7.28 4.82 -8.59
C HIS A 50 7.03 5.64 -9.88
N ARG A 51 7.87 6.63 -10.19
CA ARG A 51 7.61 7.57 -11.29
C ARG A 51 7.49 6.90 -12.67
N GLU A 52 8.26 5.84 -12.89
CA GLU A 52 8.28 5.06 -14.14
C GLU A 52 7.32 3.86 -14.09
N ASP A 53 6.75 3.56 -12.91
CA ASP A 53 5.92 2.39 -12.70
C ASP A 53 4.49 2.63 -13.16
N ARG A 54 3.98 1.71 -13.96
CA ARG A 54 2.60 1.71 -14.44
C ARG A 54 1.92 0.38 -14.13
N ARG A 55 0.62 0.44 -13.83
CA ARG A 55 -0.22 -0.76 -13.74
C ARG A 55 -0.38 -1.36 -15.15
N LYS A 56 -0.86 -2.60 -15.21
CA LYS A 56 -1.19 -3.28 -16.48
C LYS A 56 -2.24 -2.56 -17.32
N THR A 57 -3.09 -1.77 -16.67
CA THR A 57 -4.10 -0.90 -17.29
C THR A 57 -3.49 0.31 -17.99
N GLY A 58 -2.22 0.64 -17.71
CA GLY A 58 -1.53 1.84 -18.20
C GLY A 58 -1.51 2.99 -17.21
N GLU A 59 -2.34 2.97 -16.16
CA GLU A 59 -2.39 4.07 -15.17
C GLU A 59 -1.13 4.11 -14.28
N PRO A 60 -0.75 5.31 -13.77
CA PRO A 60 0.36 5.46 -12.83
C PRO A 60 0.22 4.55 -11.59
N TYR A 61 1.29 3.85 -11.23
CA TYR A 61 1.29 2.96 -10.06
C TYR A 61 0.94 3.69 -8.76
N ILE A 62 1.39 4.94 -8.64
CA ILE A 62 1.22 5.79 -7.45
C ILE A 62 -0.25 5.97 -7.00
N TYR A 63 -1.23 5.75 -7.88
CA TYR A 63 -2.64 5.73 -7.48
C TYR A 63 -2.92 4.69 -6.40
N HIS A 64 -2.24 3.55 -6.44
CA HIS A 64 -2.44 2.49 -5.46
C HIS A 64 -1.96 2.85 -4.05
N PRO A 65 -0.69 3.26 -3.83
CA PRO A 65 -0.26 3.69 -2.50
C PRO A 65 -1.13 4.82 -1.92
N ILE A 66 -1.60 5.76 -2.74
CA ILE A 66 -2.51 6.83 -2.28
C ILE A 66 -3.85 6.26 -1.80
N GLU A 67 -4.44 5.33 -2.53
CA GLU A 67 -5.71 4.71 -2.13
C GLU A 67 -5.55 3.80 -0.90
N VAL A 68 -4.46 3.04 -0.79
CA VAL A 68 -4.18 2.23 0.42
C VAL A 68 -4.05 3.15 1.64
N ALA A 69 -3.29 4.23 1.52
CA ALA A 69 -3.18 5.25 2.56
C ALA A 69 -4.54 5.89 2.90
N ARG A 70 -5.42 6.08 1.91
CA ARG A 70 -6.78 6.59 2.13
C ARG A 70 -7.65 5.60 2.88
N ILE A 71 -7.57 4.30 2.58
CA ILE A 71 -8.29 3.25 3.32
C ILE A 71 -7.82 3.22 4.78
N VAL A 72 -6.49 3.16 4.99
CA VAL A 72 -5.84 3.20 6.32
C VAL A 72 -6.28 4.42 7.13
N SER A 73 -6.35 5.59 6.48
CA SER A 73 -6.78 6.83 7.09
C SER A 73 -8.28 6.88 7.38
N ALA A 74 -9.11 6.67 6.36
CA ALA A 74 -10.51 7.07 6.34
C ALA A 74 -11.44 5.95 6.81
N GLU A 75 -11.13 4.71 6.43
CA GLU A 75 -11.95 3.54 6.73
C GLU A 75 -11.48 2.89 8.04
N MET A 76 -10.17 2.82 8.28
CA MET A 76 -9.59 2.20 9.48
C MET A 76 -9.27 3.18 10.63
N GLY A 77 -9.12 4.47 10.33
CA GLY A 77 -8.88 5.51 11.35
C GLY A 77 -7.51 5.46 12.01
N LEU A 78 -6.49 4.93 11.31
CA LEU A 78 -5.12 4.79 11.82
C LEU A 78 -4.34 6.11 11.83
N ASP A 79 -3.22 6.11 12.54
CA ASP A 79 -2.41 7.29 12.81
C ASP A 79 -1.54 7.73 11.61
N THR A 80 -0.89 8.88 11.75
CA THR A 80 0.04 9.44 10.75
C THR A 80 1.14 8.45 10.37
N THR A 81 1.69 7.72 11.35
CA THR A 81 2.73 6.69 11.13
C THR A 81 2.24 5.62 10.16
N SER A 82 1.02 5.09 10.38
CA SER A 82 0.43 4.10 9.48
C SER A 82 0.15 4.64 8.09
N VAL A 83 -0.28 5.90 7.96
CA VAL A 83 -0.50 6.52 6.64
C VAL A 83 0.80 6.69 5.88
N VAL A 84 1.88 7.11 6.56
CA VAL A 84 3.22 7.17 5.96
C VAL A 84 3.68 5.79 5.51
N ALA A 85 3.57 4.77 6.36
CA ALA A 85 3.93 3.41 6.02
C ALA A 85 3.09 2.88 4.83
N ALA A 86 1.79 3.19 4.77
CA ALA A 86 0.91 2.80 3.68
C ALA A 86 1.29 3.46 2.34
N LEU A 87 1.72 4.73 2.34
CA LEU A 87 2.22 5.39 1.13
C LEU A 87 3.52 4.77 0.62
N LEU A 88 4.33 4.20 1.51
CA LEU A 88 5.67 3.71 1.22
C LEU A 88 5.76 2.18 1.15
N HIS A 89 4.66 1.46 1.37
CA HIS A 89 4.70 0.02 1.66
C HIS A 89 5.35 -0.84 0.58
N ASP A 90 5.18 -0.47 -0.70
CA ASP A 90 5.77 -1.17 -1.84
C ASP A 90 7.13 -0.57 -2.28
N THR A 91 7.55 0.57 -1.72
CA THR A 91 8.77 1.25 -2.18
C THR A 91 10.03 0.45 -1.90
N VAL A 92 10.09 -0.27 -0.78
CA VAL A 92 11.27 -1.08 -0.40
C VAL A 92 11.41 -2.33 -1.27
N GLU A 93 10.30 -2.84 -1.79
CA GLU A 93 10.30 -4.10 -2.53
C GLU A 93 10.38 -3.89 -4.04
N ASP A 94 9.70 -2.85 -4.53
CA ASP A 94 9.49 -2.65 -5.96
C ASP A 94 10.41 -1.54 -6.52
N THR A 95 11.18 -0.85 -5.67
CA THR A 95 12.04 0.28 -6.09
C THR A 95 13.44 0.22 -5.47
N TYR A 96 14.24 1.26 -5.68
CA TYR A 96 15.62 1.38 -5.16
C TYR A 96 15.71 1.79 -3.68
N ILE A 97 14.58 2.15 -3.04
CA ILE A 97 14.54 2.60 -1.65
C ILE A 97 14.84 1.43 -0.70
N THR A 98 15.68 1.66 0.31
CA THR A 98 16.01 0.65 1.32
C THR A 98 15.32 0.92 2.66
N LEU A 99 15.28 -0.08 3.55
CA LEU A 99 14.81 0.12 4.94
C LEU A 99 15.65 1.16 5.70
N GLU A 100 16.93 1.27 5.38
CA GLU A 100 17.82 2.27 5.97
C GLU A 100 17.44 3.69 5.51
N ASP A 101 17.09 3.86 4.23
CA ASP A 101 16.57 5.14 3.72
C ASP A 101 15.26 5.54 4.43
N ILE A 102 14.36 4.58 4.64
CA ILE A 102 13.11 4.80 5.38
C ILE A 102 13.40 5.27 6.81
N GLU A 103 14.31 4.60 7.50
CA GLU A 103 14.70 4.95 8.87
C GLU A 103 15.29 6.36 8.93
N ASN A 104 16.21 6.69 8.03
CA ASN A 104 16.84 8.00 7.94
C ASN A 104 15.83 9.12 7.61
N LEU A 105 14.84 8.83 6.76
CA LEU A 105 13.86 9.83 6.30
C LEU A 105 12.69 10.03 7.28
N PHE A 106 12.23 8.97 7.96
CA PHE A 106 10.97 8.99 8.72
C PHE A 106 11.11 8.49 10.16
N GLY A 107 12.14 7.68 10.46
CA GLY A 107 12.45 7.13 11.77
C GLY A 107 12.17 5.63 11.88
N GLU A 108 12.59 5.06 13.02
CA GLU A 108 12.52 3.62 13.31
C GLU A 108 11.09 3.05 13.25
N LYS A 109 10.08 3.84 13.63
CA LYS A 109 8.68 3.36 13.68
C LYS A 109 8.16 3.00 12.29
N GLU A 110 8.35 3.90 11.31
CA GLU A 110 8.01 3.64 9.92
C GLU A 110 8.82 2.50 9.33
N ARG A 111 10.12 2.44 9.63
CA ARG A 111 11.00 1.34 9.19
C ARG A 111 10.51 -0.01 9.73
N TYR A 112 10.13 -0.10 10.99
CA TYR A 112 9.61 -1.33 11.59
C TYR A 112 8.29 -1.78 10.93
N LEU A 113 7.38 -0.83 10.67
CA LEU A 113 6.12 -1.14 9.98
C LEU A 113 6.36 -1.68 8.56
N ILE A 114 7.25 -1.04 7.80
CA ILE A 114 7.54 -1.42 6.41
C ILE A 114 8.30 -2.76 6.36
N ASP A 115 9.28 -2.97 7.25
CA ASP A 115 9.96 -4.27 7.39
C ASP A 115 8.97 -5.41 7.70
N GLY A 116 8.00 -5.16 8.59
CA GLY A 116 6.92 -6.10 8.87
C GLY A 116 6.06 -6.43 7.64
N LEU A 117 5.73 -5.41 6.83
CA LEU A 117 4.96 -5.59 5.59
C LEU A 117 5.73 -6.45 4.57
N THR A 118 7.03 -6.18 4.41
CA THR A 118 7.90 -6.90 3.47
C THR A 118 8.14 -8.34 3.85
N LYS A 119 8.32 -8.62 5.14
CA LYS A 119 8.41 -9.99 5.64
C LYS A 119 7.13 -10.79 5.36
N ILE A 120 5.96 -10.19 5.57
CA ILE A 120 4.68 -10.87 5.27
C ILE A 120 4.57 -11.20 3.77
N LYS A 121 4.96 -10.28 2.88
CA LYS A 121 4.94 -10.52 1.42
C LYS A 121 5.89 -11.66 1.02
N GLY A 122 7.12 -11.67 1.52
CA GLY A 122 8.07 -12.76 1.26
C GLY A 122 7.58 -14.13 1.74
N VAL A 123 6.89 -14.20 2.88
CA VAL A 123 6.32 -15.46 3.37
C VAL A 123 5.14 -15.93 2.49
N LEU A 124 4.27 -15.01 2.06
CA LEU A 124 3.14 -15.32 1.17
C LEU A 124 3.58 -15.96 -0.14
N GLU A 125 4.66 -15.46 -0.73
CA GLU A 125 5.19 -15.96 -2.00
C GLU A 125 5.80 -17.36 -1.86
N ASN A 126 6.33 -17.70 -0.69
CA ASN A 126 6.98 -18.98 -0.41
C ASN A 126 6.04 -20.05 0.17
N SER A 127 4.86 -19.66 0.68
CA SER A 127 3.89 -20.60 1.25
C SER A 127 3.08 -21.33 0.17
N SER A 128 3.20 -22.66 0.12
CA SER A 128 2.31 -23.53 -0.66
C SER A 128 0.92 -23.62 -0.03
N SER A 129 -0.08 -24.04 -0.82
CA SER A 129 -1.52 -24.04 -0.47
C SER A 129 -1.92 -24.84 0.79
N MET A 130 -1.00 -25.60 1.41
CA MET A 130 -1.29 -26.51 2.53
C MET A 130 -1.04 -25.94 3.93
N GLN A 131 -0.57 -24.69 4.11
CA GLN A 131 -0.20 -24.17 5.44
C GLN A 131 -0.90 -22.85 5.86
N ALA A 132 -2.15 -22.59 5.47
CA ALA A 132 -2.78 -21.33 5.88
C ALA A 132 -3.04 -21.18 7.38
N GLU A 133 -3.27 -22.26 8.14
CA GLU A 133 -3.42 -22.12 9.60
C GLU A 133 -2.11 -21.72 10.27
N ASN A 134 -0.99 -22.34 9.88
CA ASN A 134 0.34 -21.97 10.38
C ASN A 134 0.75 -20.58 9.91
N PHE A 135 0.37 -20.22 8.68
CA PHE A 135 0.57 -18.87 8.14
C PHE A 135 -0.29 -17.82 8.85
N ARG A 136 -1.56 -18.10 9.14
CA ARG A 136 -2.46 -17.22 9.89
C ARG A 136 -1.93 -17.00 11.31
N LYS A 137 -1.49 -18.06 11.98
CA LYS A 137 -0.78 -17.96 13.27
C LYS A 137 0.49 -17.13 13.13
N MET A 138 1.26 -17.36 12.07
CA MET A 138 2.51 -16.64 11.81
C MET A 138 2.30 -15.15 11.53
N ILE A 139 1.32 -14.72 10.72
CA ILE A 139 0.96 -13.30 10.55
C ILE A 139 0.62 -12.66 11.90
N LEU A 140 -0.17 -13.37 12.72
CA LEU A 140 -0.57 -12.89 14.05
C LEU A 140 0.59 -12.83 15.04
N THR A 141 1.65 -13.64 14.85
CA THR A 141 2.85 -13.64 15.70
C THR A 141 4.01 -12.81 15.15
N LEU A 142 4.05 -12.53 13.84
CA LEU A 142 5.15 -11.81 13.18
C LEU A 142 5.05 -10.29 13.36
N SER A 143 3.88 -9.79 13.77
CA SER A 143 3.73 -8.37 14.03
C SER A 143 3.27 -8.12 15.45
N ASP A 144 4.22 -7.74 16.29
CA ASP A 144 3.94 -7.15 17.61
C ASP A 144 3.12 -5.86 17.48
N ASP A 145 3.03 -5.31 16.26
CA ASP A 145 2.28 -4.11 15.92
C ASP A 145 1.12 -4.40 14.95
N VAL A 146 -0.10 -4.40 15.50
CA VAL A 146 -1.36 -4.61 14.75
C VAL A 146 -1.50 -3.73 13.50
N ARG A 147 -0.81 -2.58 13.45
CA ARG A 147 -0.85 -1.66 12.30
C ARG A 147 -0.30 -2.30 11.03
N VAL A 148 0.67 -3.20 11.11
CA VAL A 148 1.21 -3.93 9.92
C VAL A 148 0.11 -4.78 9.28
N ILE A 149 -0.63 -5.53 10.09
CA ILE A 149 -1.72 -6.39 9.61
C ILE A 149 -2.82 -5.53 8.98
N LEU A 150 -3.19 -4.41 9.63
CA LEU A 150 -4.22 -3.51 9.11
C LEU A 150 -3.82 -2.85 7.79
N ILE A 151 -2.56 -2.41 7.65
CA ILE A 151 -2.06 -1.88 6.38
C ILE A 151 -2.09 -2.96 5.30
N LYS A 152 -1.72 -4.21 5.62
CA LYS A 152 -1.77 -5.32 4.65
C LYS A 152 -3.20 -5.65 4.22
N LEU A 153 -4.16 -5.57 5.14
CA LEU A 153 -5.58 -5.71 4.82
C LEU A 153 -6.07 -4.57 3.92
N ALA A 154 -5.59 -3.34 4.13
CA ALA A 154 -5.93 -2.21 3.27
C ALA A 154 -5.36 -2.36 1.85
N ASP A 155 -4.12 -2.81 1.72
CA ASP A 155 -3.49 -3.20 0.44
C ASP A 155 -4.35 -4.27 -0.26
N ARG A 156 -4.65 -5.38 0.44
CA ARG A 156 -5.45 -6.47 -0.12
C ARG A 156 -6.85 -6.02 -0.52
N LEU A 157 -7.49 -5.17 0.29
CA LEU A 157 -8.81 -4.61 -0.01
C LEU A 157 -8.77 -3.78 -1.30
N HIS A 158 -7.77 -2.92 -1.47
CA HIS A 158 -7.63 -2.16 -2.70
C HIS A 158 -7.42 -3.09 -3.90
N ASN A 159 -6.56 -4.09 -3.78
CA ASN A 159 -6.30 -5.07 -4.85
C ASN A 159 -7.57 -5.83 -5.27
N MET A 160 -8.43 -6.18 -4.30
CA MET A 160 -9.74 -6.78 -4.56
C MET A 160 -10.71 -5.81 -5.23
N ARG A 161 -10.71 -4.52 -4.84
CA ARG A 161 -11.54 -3.47 -5.47
C ARG A 161 -11.12 -3.17 -6.92
N THR A 162 -9.87 -3.44 -7.29
CA THR A 162 -9.34 -3.24 -8.65
C THR A 162 -9.17 -4.54 -9.44
N LEU A 163 -9.72 -5.65 -8.97
CA LEU A 163 -9.43 -7.00 -9.47
C LEU A 163 -9.89 -7.23 -10.92
N ASP A 164 -10.97 -6.57 -11.34
CA ASP A 164 -11.57 -6.74 -12.67
C ASP A 164 -10.61 -6.37 -13.81
N SER A 165 -9.63 -5.50 -13.52
CA SER A 165 -8.58 -5.10 -14.46
C SER A 165 -7.54 -6.19 -14.76
N MET A 166 -7.52 -7.27 -13.98
CA MET A 166 -6.50 -8.32 -14.06
C MET A 166 -6.93 -9.50 -14.93
N PRO A 167 -5.99 -10.25 -15.54
CA PRO A 167 -6.29 -11.50 -16.25
C PRO A 167 -6.91 -12.55 -15.31
N ARG A 168 -7.79 -13.41 -15.85
CA ARG A 168 -8.59 -14.37 -15.07
C ARG A 168 -7.77 -15.26 -14.13
N ASN A 169 -6.59 -15.71 -14.55
CA ASN A 169 -5.70 -16.52 -13.70
C ASN A 169 -5.21 -15.74 -12.47
N LYS A 170 -4.84 -14.46 -12.62
CA LYS A 170 -4.46 -13.60 -11.50
C LYS A 170 -5.65 -13.26 -10.62
N GLN A 171 -6.83 -13.04 -11.21
CA GLN A 171 -8.07 -12.83 -10.43
C GLN A 171 -8.35 -14.01 -9.50
N LEU A 172 -8.31 -15.24 -10.03
CA LEU A 172 -8.54 -16.45 -9.24
C LEU A 172 -7.47 -16.64 -8.15
N LYS A 173 -6.20 -16.38 -8.47
CA LYS A 173 -5.12 -16.43 -7.46
C LYS A 173 -5.38 -15.46 -6.31
N ILE A 174 -5.59 -14.18 -6.60
CA ILE A 174 -5.80 -13.14 -5.59
C ILE A 174 -7.08 -13.40 -4.79
N ALA A 175 -8.18 -13.83 -5.44
CA ALA A 175 -9.44 -14.13 -4.76
C ALA A 175 -9.32 -15.33 -3.82
N ASN A 176 -8.67 -16.42 -4.26
CA ASN A 176 -8.43 -17.59 -3.42
C ASN A 176 -7.52 -17.26 -2.23
N GLU A 177 -6.43 -16.53 -2.47
CA GLU A 177 -5.57 -16.03 -1.39
C GLU A 177 -6.35 -15.19 -0.37
N THR A 178 -7.21 -14.29 -0.86
CA THR A 178 -8.04 -13.44 -0.02
C THR A 178 -9.00 -14.26 0.83
N SER A 179 -9.75 -15.18 0.20
CA SER A 179 -10.72 -16.03 0.88
C SER A 179 -10.07 -16.95 1.90
N TYR A 180 -8.85 -17.42 1.64
CA TYR A 180 -8.20 -18.43 2.47
C TYR A 180 -7.38 -17.82 3.62
N MET A 181 -6.83 -16.62 3.44
CA MET A 181 -5.90 -16.00 4.39
C MET A 181 -6.45 -14.77 5.10
N TYR A 182 -7.33 -14.00 4.46
CA TYR A 182 -7.73 -12.66 4.92
C TYR A 182 -9.21 -12.55 5.31
N ALA A 183 -10.08 -13.40 4.74
CA ALA A 183 -11.50 -13.47 5.08
C ALA A 183 -11.80 -14.72 5.94
N PRO A 184 -12.51 -14.58 7.08
CA PRO A 184 -12.99 -15.71 7.88
C PRO A 184 -14.18 -16.43 7.24
#